data_AF-A0A2J4XXW2-F1
#
_entry.id   AF-A0A2J4XXW2-F1
#
_cell.length_a   1.000
_cell.length_b   1.000
_cell.length_c   1.000
_cell.angle_alpha   90.00
_cell.angle_beta   90.00
_cell.angle_gamma   90.00
#
_symmetry.space_group_name_H-M   'P 1'
#
loop_
_entity.id
_entity.type
_entity.pdbx_description
1 polymer ?
#
loop_
_entity_poly.entity_id
_entity_poly.type
_entity_poly.pdbx_seq_one_letter_code
_entity_poly.pdbx_strand_id
1 'polypeptide(L)'
;LLLLLGGTNTFQADLAVVNTVTGEVVALASNAVTITAGGVSLDYSGSASFSDLPEGNYTVVISSPTNTGLLPTLVNFLANLSVATAVDVAVTDSVGYESAIISGNVLQTDAGGDVGDTGTDITVTSIIATSVPGATAEPVSSGGTIVEGAYGTLVIYADGSYTYHATGDADSVGQTEVFTYTITDADGDTATTTLTINIGLADDTDSDADSDSDSDSDSDSDSDSDSDSDSDSDSDSDSDSDSDSDSDSDSDSDSD
;
A
#
# COMPACT_ATOMS: atom_id res chain seq x y z
N LEU A 1 -36.76 11.52 -25.27
CA LEU A 1 -36.26 11.11 -23.94
C LEU A 1 -37.28 11.34 -22.84
N LEU A 2 -37.71 12.58 -22.57
CA LEU A 2 -38.65 12.87 -21.47
C LEU A 2 -40.01 12.15 -21.56
N LEU A 3 -40.59 12.01 -22.76
CA LEU A 3 -41.81 11.21 -22.97
C LEU A 3 -41.59 9.71 -22.74
N LEU A 4 -40.40 9.20 -23.04
CA LEU A 4 -40.05 7.78 -22.86
C LEU A 4 -39.91 7.45 -21.37
N LEU A 5 -39.42 8.40 -20.58
CA LEU A 5 -39.24 8.28 -19.13
C LEU A 5 -40.52 8.62 -18.35
N GLY A 6 -41.68 8.72 -18.99
CA GLY A 6 -42.95 9.00 -18.32
C GLY A 6 -43.06 10.41 -17.74
N GLY A 7 -42.29 11.37 -18.28
CA GLY A 7 -42.29 12.76 -17.83
C GLY A 7 -41.26 13.08 -16.74
N THR A 8 -40.53 12.10 -16.22
CA THR A 8 -39.39 12.33 -15.33
C THR A 8 -38.10 12.48 -16.13
N ASN A 9 -37.25 13.43 -15.74
CA ASN A 9 -35.91 13.57 -16.29
C ASN A 9 -34.84 12.93 -15.40
N THR A 10 -35.18 12.55 -14.17
CA THR A 10 -34.22 11.98 -13.22
C THR A 10 -34.75 10.69 -12.61
N PHE A 11 -33.89 9.69 -12.45
CA PHE A 11 -34.20 8.43 -11.77
C PHE A 11 -32.95 7.81 -11.14
N GLN A 12 -33.15 6.88 -10.19
CA GLN A 12 -32.08 6.20 -9.47
C GLN A 12 -31.77 4.84 -10.09
N ALA A 13 -30.51 4.40 -9.96
CA ALA A 13 -30.02 3.09 -10.35
C ALA A 13 -29.04 2.54 -9.29
N ASP A 14 -28.81 1.24 -9.32
CA ASP A 14 -27.87 0.57 -8.44
C ASP A 14 -26.46 0.64 -9.03
N LEU A 15 -25.44 0.62 -8.17
CA LEU A 15 -24.05 0.44 -8.56
C LEU A 15 -23.59 -0.94 -8.12
N ALA A 16 -23.17 -1.78 -9.07
CA ALA A 16 -22.74 -3.14 -8.80
C ALA A 16 -21.26 -3.32 -9.12
N VAL A 17 -20.55 -4.07 -8.27
CA VAL A 17 -19.19 -4.54 -8.54
C VAL A 17 -19.31 -5.96 -9.07
N VAL A 18 -18.74 -6.21 -10.24
CA VAL A 18 -18.82 -7.49 -10.94
C VAL A 18 -17.43 -8.05 -11.14
N ASN A 19 -17.23 -9.30 -10.74
CA ASN A 19 -15.98 -10.01 -11.04
C ASN A 19 -15.91 -10.28 -12.55
N THR A 20 -14.86 -9.79 -13.20
CA THR A 20 -14.70 -9.87 -14.67
C THR A 20 -14.38 -11.29 -15.15
N VAL A 21 -13.91 -12.16 -14.27
CA VAL A 21 -13.58 -13.55 -14.59
C VAL A 21 -14.82 -14.44 -14.43
N THR A 22 -15.54 -14.32 -13.32
CA THR A 22 -16.72 -15.18 -13.04
C THR A 22 -18.03 -14.60 -13.56
N GLY A 23 -18.10 -13.29 -13.76
CA GLY A 23 -19.34 -12.56 -14.10
C GLY A 23 -20.30 -12.37 -12.93
N GLU A 24 -19.90 -12.72 -11.71
CA GLU A 24 -20.74 -12.62 -10.52
C GLU A 24 -20.76 -11.20 -9.96
N VAL A 25 -21.92 -10.76 -9.47
CA VAL A 25 -22.06 -9.52 -8.68
C VAL A 25 -21.55 -9.82 -7.27
N VAL A 26 -20.44 -9.18 -6.89
CA VAL A 26 -19.80 -9.38 -5.58
C VAL A 26 -20.23 -8.33 -4.56
N ALA A 27 -20.64 -7.14 -5.01
CA ALA A 27 -21.19 -6.11 -4.15
C ALA A 27 -22.23 -5.24 -4.88
N LEU A 28 -23.16 -4.67 -4.13
CA LEU A 28 -24.26 -3.88 -4.67
C LEU A 28 -24.61 -2.70 -3.74
N ALA A 29 -24.58 -1.49 -4.28
CA ALA A 29 -25.08 -0.29 -3.64
C ALA A 29 -26.41 0.11 -4.29
N SER A 30 -27.52 -0.21 -3.64
CA SER A 30 -28.85 0.09 -4.18
C SER A 30 -29.12 1.59 -4.26
N ASN A 31 -29.69 2.05 -5.38
CA ASN A 31 -30.03 3.45 -5.64
C ASN A 31 -28.86 4.43 -5.40
N ALA A 32 -27.63 4.00 -5.63
CA ALA A 32 -26.44 4.83 -5.40
C ALA A 32 -26.17 5.83 -6.54
N VAL A 33 -26.75 5.61 -7.72
CA VAL A 33 -26.53 6.45 -8.90
C VAL A 33 -27.80 7.19 -9.26
N THR A 34 -27.72 8.51 -9.34
CA THR A 34 -28.73 9.38 -9.95
C THR A 34 -28.41 9.56 -11.43
N ILE A 35 -29.37 9.29 -12.30
CA ILE A 35 -29.27 9.47 -13.74
C ILE A 35 -30.22 10.59 -14.15
N THR A 36 -29.69 11.63 -14.78
CA THR A 36 -30.46 12.76 -15.29
C THR A 36 -30.36 12.84 -16.81
N ALA A 37 -31.51 12.86 -17.46
CA ALA A 37 -31.66 12.94 -18.91
C ALA A 37 -31.77 14.40 -19.38
N GLY A 38 -30.74 14.87 -20.08
CA GLY A 38 -30.64 16.23 -20.64
C GLY A 38 -30.66 16.22 -22.17
N GLY A 39 -31.84 16.37 -22.79
CA GLY A 39 -31.94 16.37 -24.26
C GLY A 39 -31.55 15.01 -24.88
N VAL A 40 -30.32 14.90 -25.41
CA VAL A 40 -29.70 13.64 -25.91
C VAL A 40 -28.55 13.14 -25.03
N SER A 41 -28.14 13.89 -24.01
CA SER A 41 -27.11 13.47 -23.05
C SER A 41 -27.74 12.82 -21.81
N LEU A 42 -26.92 12.00 -21.15
CA LEU A 42 -27.19 11.47 -19.82
C LEU A 42 -26.08 11.96 -18.88
N ASP A 43 -26.51 12.60 -17.80
CA ASP A 43 -25.63 12.99 -16.70
C ASP A 43 -25.79 11.98 -15.57
N TYR A 44 -24.67 11.52 -15.03
CA TYR A 44 -24.62 10.54 -13.96
C TYR A 44 -23.98 11.19 -12.73
N SER A 45 -24.57 10.99 -11.56
CA SER A 45 -23.98 11.44 -10.30
C SER A 45 -24.27 10.43 -9.19
N GLY A 46 -23.41 10.38 -8.18
CA GLY A 46 -23.52 9.42 -7.09
C GLY A 46 -22.17 8.93 -6.63
N SER A 47 -22.16 8.27 -5.48
CA SER A 47 -20.96 7.68 -4.90
C SER A 47 -21.36 6.45 -4.09
N ALA A 48 -20.52 5.42 -4.11
CA ALA A 48 -20.63 4.27 -3.23
C ALA A 48 -19.24 3.82 -2.80
N SER A 49 -19.17 3.20 -1.63
CA SER A 49 -17.97 2.57 -1.09
C SER A 49 -18.25 1.09 -0.89
N PHE A 50 -17.28 0.25 -1.26
CA PHE A 50 -17.35 -1.19 -1.12
C PHE A 50 -16.11 -1.65 -0.36
N SER A 51 -16.30 -2.45 0.67
CA SER A 51 -15.23 -3.10 1.44
C SER A 51 -15.31 -4.62 1.27
N ASP A 52 -14.26 -5.32 1.69
CA ASP A 52 -14.25 -6.79 1.84
C ASP A 52 -14.56 -7.55 0.55
N LEU A 53 -14.15 -6.96 -0.58
CA LEU A 53 -14.23 -7.65 -1.86
C LEU A 53 -13.20 -8.78 -1.86
N PRO A 54 -13.59 -10.02 -2.24
CA PRO A 54 -12.64 -11.12 -2.39
C PRO A 54 -11.49 -10.77 -3.35
N GLU A 55 -10.41 -11.54 -3.34
CA GLU A 55 -9.35 -11.38 -4.36
C GLU A 55 -9.94 -11.58 -5.78
N GLY A 56 -9.66 -10.65 -6.70
CA GLY A 56 -10.14 -10.77 -8.07
C GLY A 56 -10.02 -9.50 -8.91
N ASN A 57 -10.37 -9.64 -10.20
CA ASN A 57 -10.43 -8.54 -11.15
C ASN A 57 -11.88 -8.05 -11.29
N TYR A 58 -12.12 -6.76 -11.09
CA TYR A 58 -13.47 -6.21 -11.00
C TYR A 58 -13.76 -5.13 -12.06
N THR A 59 -15.04 -5.01 -12.41
CA THR A 59 -15.59 -3.86 -13.11
C THR A 59 -16.79 -3.34 -12.35
N VAL A 60 -17.04 -2.04 -12.44
CA VAL A 60 -18.24 -1.40 -11.89
C VAL A 60 -19.28 -1.24 -12.99
N VAL A 61 -20.54 -1.59 -12.70
CA VAL A 61 -21.65 -1.45 -13.64
C VAL A 61 -22.84 -0.75 -12.97
N ILE A 62 -23.52 0.10 -13.74
CA ILE A 62 -24.81 0.65 -13.35
C ILE A 62 -25.88 -0.40 -13.67
N SER A 63 -26.57 -0.89 -12.66
CA SER A 63 -27.62 -1.91 -12.80
C SER A 63 -28.98 -1.40 -12.37
N SER A 64 -30.04 -2.06 -12.86
CA SER A 64 -31.39 -1.88 -12.35
C SER A 64 -31.73 -3.08 -11.47
N PRO A 65 -32.41 -2.88 -10.32
CA PRO A 65 -32.85 -4.00 -9.48
C PRO A 65 -33.92 -4.86 -10.18
N THR A 66 -34.51 -4.35 -11.26
CA THR A 66 -35.54 -5.03 -12.03
C THR A 66 -35.24 -4.99 -13.53
N ASN A 67 -35.54 -6.08 -14.25
CA ASN A 67 -35.47 -6.14 -15.72
C ASN A 67 -36.56 -5.32 -16.42
N THR A 68 -37.46 -4.71 -15.63
CA THR A 68 -38.54 -3.84 -16.07
C THR A 68 -38.41 -2.51 -15.31
N GLY A 69 -38.11 -1.42 -16.01
CA GLY A 69 -37.86 -0.13 -15.36
C GLY A 69 -37.36 0.94 -16.33
N LEU A 70 -37.08 2.14 -15.81
CA LEU A 70 -36.63 3.29 -16.60
C LEU A 70 -35.24 3.05 -17.20
N LEU A 71 -34.31 2.45 -16.45
CA LEU A 71 -32.94 2.19 -16.93
C LEU A 71 -32.91 1.20 -18.12
N PRO A 72 -33.52 -0.01 -18.06
CA PRO A 72 -33.59 -0.90 -19.22
C PRO A 72 -34.28 -0.27 -20.45
N THR A 73 -35.34 0.52 -20.22
CA THR A 73 -36.07 1.22 -21.28
C THR A 73 -35.19 2.25 -21.98
N LEU A 74 -34.42 3.00 -21.20
CA LEU A 74 -33.48 4.02 -21.68
C LEU A 74 -32.32 3.38 -22.46
N VAL A 75 -31.69 2.33 -21.92
CA VAL A 75 -30.59 1.60 -22.56
C VAL A 75 -31.03 1.03 -23.92
N ASN A 76 -32.21 0.38 -23.98
CA ASN A 76 -32.73 -0.15 -25.23
C ASN A 76 -33.04 0.95 -26.25
N PHE A 77 -33.59 2.09 -25.82
CA PHE A 77 -33.83 3.22 -26.71
C PHE A 77 -32.54 3.80 -27.31
N LEU A 78 -31.50 3.98 -26.49
CA LEU A 78 -30.21 4.50 -26.93
C LEU A 78 -29.48 3.52 -27.86
N ALA A 79 -29.53 2.22 -27.56
CA ALA A 79 -29.01 1.17 -28.42
C ALA A 79 -29.68 1.18 -29.82
N ASN A 80 -31.01 1.34 -29.87
CA ASN A 80 -31.74 1.46 -31.14
C ASN A 80 -31.38 2.74 -31.91
N LEU A 81 -30.94 3.79 -31.23
CA LEU A 81 -30.50 5.03 -31.85
C LEU A 81 -29.02 4.99 -32.28
N SER A 82 -28.32 3.88 -31.99
CA SER A 82 -26.86 3.73 -32.21
C SER A 82 -26.04 4.84 -31.54
N VAL A 83 -26.55 5.40 -30.43
CA VAL A 83 -25.83 6.38 -29.63
C VAL A 83 -25.02 5.61 -28.59
N ALA A 84 -23.69 5.68 -28.69
CA ALA A 84 -22.82 5.17 -27.64
C ALA A 84 -22.91 6.11 -26.44
N THR A 85 -23.41 5.60 -25.31
CA THR A 85 -23.30 6.29 -24.02
C THR A 85 -22.18 5.63 -23.24
N ALA A 86 -21.08 6.36 -23.06
CA ALA A 86 -20.04 5.99 -22.11
C ALA A 86 -20.37 6.60 -20.74
N VAL A 87 -19.97 5.90 -19.68
CA VAL A 87 -20.00 6.41 -18.30
C VAL A 87 -18.55 6.52 -17.87
N ASP A 88 -18.07 7.74 -17.65
CA ASP A 88 -16.79 7.94 -17.01
C ASP A 88 -16.98 7.72 -15.50
N VAL A 89 -16.40 6.64 -14.99
CA VAL A 89 -16.36 6.34 -13.57
C VAL A 89 -14.98 6.76 -13.07
N ALA A 90 -14.92 7.84 -12.29
CA ALA A 90 -13.71 8.23 -11.58
C ALA A 90 -13.69 7.52 -10.22
N VAL A 91 -12.66 6.70 -9.98
CA VAL A 91 -12.34 6.18 -8.65
C VAL A 91 -11.44 7.20 -7.98
N THR A 92 -12.01 8.01 -7.09
CA THR A 92 -11.31 9.15 -6.47
C THR A 92 -10.48 8.75 -5.24
N ASP A 93 -10.81 7.62 -4.64
CA ASP A 93 -10.15 7.08 -3.45
C ASP A 93 -10.35 5.56 -3.45
N SER A 94 -9.27 4.79 -3.48
CA SER A 94 -9.28 3.33 -3.41
C SER A 94 -8.37 2.94 -2.25
N VAL A 95 -8.95 2.60 -1.11
CA VAL A 95 -8.17 2.01 -0.02
C VAL A 95 -7.99 0.53 -0.34
N GLY A 96 -6.79 0.16 -0.76
CA GLY A 96 -6.40 -1.24 -0.91
C GLY A 96 -6.18 -1.87 0.47
N TYR A 97 -6.83 -3.00 0.73
CA TYR A 97 -6.49 -3.85 1.85
C TYR A 97 -5.60 -4.97 1.32
N GLU A 98 -4.29 -4.79 1.42
CA GLU A 98 -3.33 -5.81 1.01
C GLU A 98 -3.00 -6.72 2.18
N SER A 99 -2.85 -8.01 1.90
CA SER A 99 -2.32 -8.94 2.91
C SER A 99 -0.80 -8.94 2.88
N ALA A 100 -0.20 -8.20 3.81
CA ALA A 100 1.23 -8.25 4.03
C ALA A 100 1.60 -9.52 4.81
N ILE A 101 2.68 -10.19 4.38
CA ILE A 101 3.35 -11.20 5.19
C ILE A 101 4.43 -10.51 6.00
N ILE A 102 4.31 -10.55 7.33
CA ILE A 102 5.39 -10.15 8.23
C ILE A 102 6.15 -11.37 8.71
N SER A 103 7.45 -11.20 8.95
CA SER A 103 8.32 -12.24 9.52
C SER A 103 9.04 -11.70 10.74
N GLY A 104 9.33 -12.57 11.70
CA GLY A 104 10.07 -12.20 12.90
C GLY A 104 10.61 -13.41 13.64
N ASN A 105 11.16 -13.16 14.83
CA ASN A 105 11.53 -14.21 15.76
C ASN A 105 11.05 -13.81 17.16
N VAL A 106 10.37 -14.72 17.85
CA VAL A 106 9.92 -14.52 19.24
C VAL A 106 11.02 -14.79 20.27
N LEU A 107 12.07 -15.53 19.88
CA LEU A 107 13.26 -15.75 20.67
C LEU A 107 14.32 -14.74 20.23
N GLN A 108 14.65 -13.77 21.08
CA GLN A 108 15.67 -12.77 20.79
C GLN A 108 16.78 -12.81 21.84
N THR A 109 18.03 -12.68 21.38
CA THR A 109 19.24 -12.82 22.23
C THR A 109 19.84 -11.48 22.69
N ASP A 110 19.20 -10.33 22.45
CA ASP A 110 19.81 -9.04 22.76
C ASP A 110 18.89 -7.93 23.31
N ALA A 111 19.55 -6.83 23.68
CA ALA A 111 19.15 -5.78 24.62
C ALA A 111 18.09 -4.79 24.08
N GLY A 112 17.04 -5.29 23.43
CA GLY A 112 15.90 -4.51 22.92
C GLY A 112 14.89 -4.05 23.97
N GLY A 113 15.12 -4.33 25.26
CA GLY A 113 14.22 -3.96 26.36
C GLY A 113 13.17 -5.01 26.74
N ASP A 114 13.14 -6.16 26.06
CA ASP A 114 12.50 -7.36 26.59
C ASP A 114 13.42 -8.04 27.61
N VAL A 115 12.85 -8.86 28.50
CA VAL A 115 13.63 -9.74 29.37
C VAL A 115 14.29 -10.77 28.46
N GLY A 116 15.57 -10.55 28.11
CA GLY A 116 16.29 -11.46 27.23
C GLY A 116 16.13 -12.91 27.72
N ASP A 117 15.85 -13.82 26.79
CA ASP A 117 15.60 -15.22 27.09
C ASP A 117 16.84 -15.84 27.77
N THR A 118 16.83 -15.96 29.09
CA THR A 118 17.95 -16.52 29.85
C THR A 118 17.82 -18.02 29.94
N GLY A 119 18.61 -18.75 29.17
CA GLY A 119 18.67 -20.21 29.22
C GLY A 119 19.47 -20.79 28.05
N THR A 120 19.86 -22.05 28.16
CA THR A 120 20.50 -22.81 27.08
C THR A 120 19.46 -23.60 26.31
N ASP A 121 19.57 -23.62 24.98
CA ASP A 121 18.71 -24.39 24.06
C ASP A 121 17.20 -24.14 24.26
N ILE A 122 16.82 -22.88 24.46
CA ILE A 122 15.42 -22.47 24.56
C ILE A 122 14.71 -22.72 23.23
N THR A 123 13.53 -23.34 23.29
CA THR A 123 12.66 -23.59 22.14
C THR A 123 11.22 -23.23 22.42
N VAL A 124 10.46 -22.86 21.39
CA VAL A 124 9.01 -22.72 21.49
C VAL A 124 8.38 -24.11 21.42
N THR A 125 7.59 -24.48 22.42
CA THR A 125 7.02 -25.83 22.55
C THR A 125 5.50 -25.86 22.43
N SER A 126 4.82 -24.74 22.68
CA SER A 126 3.36 -24.64 22.64
C SER A 126 2.91 -23.24 22.22
N ILE A 127 1.78 -23.14 21.53
CA ILE A 127 1.19 -21.89 21.03
C ILE A 127 -0.34 -21.95 21.11
N ILE A 128 -0.98 -20.82 21.40
CA ILE A 128 -2.44 -20.66 21.36
C ILE A 128 -2.80 -19.28 20.79
N ALA A 129 -3.79 -19.23 19.88
CA ALA A 129 -4.38 -17.98 19.39
C ALA A 129 -5.36 -17.42 20.42
N THR A 130 -4.86 -16.62 21.37
CA THR A 130 -5.62 -16.13 22.52
C THR A 130 -6.72 -15.14 22.14
N SER A 131 -6.59 -14.47 21.00
CA SER A 131 -7.64 -13.63 20.41
C SER A 131 -8.82 -14.42 19.82
N VAL A 132 -8.69 -15.74 19.64
CA VAL A 132 -9.76 -16.60 19.10
C VAL A 132 -10.53 -17.29 20.25
N PRO A 133 -11.83 -17.00 20.43
CA PRO A 133 -12.62 -17.60 21.50
C PRO A 133 -12.67 -19.13 21.37
N GLY A 134 -12.23 -19.82 22.42
CA GLY A 134 -12.25 -21.29 22.47
C GLY A 134 -11.06 -21.97 21.78
N ALA A 135 -10.04 -21.22 21.36
CA ALA A 135 -8.78 -21.80 20.90
C ALA A 135 -8.17 -22.73 21.96
N THR A 136 -7.46 -23.75 21.49
CA THR A 136 -6.72 -24.69 22.33
C THR A 136 -5.24 -24.61 22.02
N ALA A 137 -4.40 -24.92 23.00
CA ALA A 137 -2.97 -24.95 22.80
C ALA A 137 -2.56 -26.07 21.84
N GLU A 138 -1.67 -25.73 20.92
CA GLU A 138 -1.12 -26.60 19.87
C GLU A 138 0.39 -26.78 20.11
N PRO A 139 0.94 -28.00 19.93
CA PRO A 139 2.38 -28.21 20.03
C PRO A 139 3.11 -27.53 18.87
N VAL A 140 4.22 -26.85 19.17
CA VAL A 140 5.07 -26.25 18.15
C VAL A 140 6.12 -27.27 17.68
N SER A 141 6.28 -27.38 16.36
CA SER A 141 7.22 -28.32 15.74
C SER A 141 8.36 -27.60 15.02
N SER A 142 9.49 -28.29 14.80
CA SER A 142 10.59 -27.77 13.98
C SER A 142 10.21 -27.65 12.49
N GLY A 143 9.17 -28.35 12.03
CA GLY A 143 8.63 -28.22 10.68
C GLY A 143 7.66 -27.04 10.49
N GLY A 144 7.46 -26.25 11.54
CA GLY A 144 6.45 -25.20 11.59
C GLY A 144 5.11 -25.73 12.10
N THR A 145 4.37 -24.86 12.78
CA THR A 145 3.00 -25.09 13.23
C THR A 145 2.15 -23.93 12.73
N ILE A 146 1.08 -24.26 12.01
CA ILE A 146 0.09 -23.29 11.50
C ILE A 146 -0.95 -23.05 12.59
N VAL A 147 -1.21 -21.79 12.91
CA VAL A 147 -2.18 -21.37 13.92
C VAL A 147 -3.12 -20.36 13.29
N GLU A 148 -4.40 -20.70 13.22
CA GLU A 148 -5.44 -19.80 12.72
C GLU A 148 -5.78 -18.76 13.78
N GLY A 149 -5.60 -17.49 13.43
CA GLY A 149 -6.02 -16.32 14.19
C GLY A 149 -7.43 -15.84 13.81
N ALA A 150 -7.84 -14.71 14.37
CA ALA A 150 -9.11 -14.07 14.02
C ALA A 150 -8.99 -13.21 12.73
N TYR A 151 -7.80 -12.69 12.46
CA TYR A 151 -7.49 -11.72 11.40
C TYR A 151 -6.37 -12.16 10.46
N GLY A 152 -5.90 -13.40 10.61
CA GLY A 152 -4.81 -13.95 9.81
C GLY A 152 -4.32 -15.30 10.30
N THR A 153 -3.28 -15.81 9.65
CA THR A 153 -2.67 -17.11 9.95
C THR A 153 -1.22 -16.93 10.36
N LEU A 154 -0.84 -17.50 11.51
CA LEU A 154 0.54 -17.54 11.98
C LEU A 154 1.16 -18.90 11.61
N VAL A 155 2.40 -18.89 11.12
CA VAL A 155 3.27 -20.06 11.07
C VAL A 155 4.43 -19.81 12.01
N ILE A 156 4.55 -20.62 13.08
CA ILE A 156 5.62 -20.49 14.08
C ILE A 156 6.45 -21.78 14.16
N TYR A 157 7.75 -21.63 14.37
CA TYR A 157 8.71 -22.73 14.43
C TYR A 157 9.30 -22.86 15.84
N ALA A 158 9.83 -24.04 16.15
CA ALA A 158 10.43 -24.31 17.46
C ALA A 158 11.67 -23.44 17.77
N ASP A 159 12.33 -22.90 16.75
CA ASP A 159 13.44 -21.93 16.88
C ASP A 159 12.99 -20.48 17.09
N GLY A 160 11.68 -20.27 17.26
CA GLY A 160 11.06 -18.97 17.50
C GLY A 160 10.80 -18.15 16.25
N SER A 161 11.34 -18.54 15.09
CA SER A 161 11.01 -17.86 13.84
C SER A 161 9.51 -17.98 13.55
N TYR A 162 8.94 -16.95 12.93
CA TYR A 162 7.55 -16.98 12.51
C TYR A 162 7.29 -16.13 11.27
N THR A 163 6.21 -16.46 10.58
CA THR A 163 5.55 -15.60 9.58
C THR A 163 4.09 -15.42 9.96
N TYR A 164 3.56 -14.22 9.80
CA TYR A 164 2.12 -13.97 9.93
C TYR A 164 1.59 -13.36 8.64
N HIS A 165 0.46 -13.89 8.19
CA HIS A 165 -0.22 -13.44 6.98
C HIS A 165 -1.63 -12.99 7.36
N ALA A 166 -1.93 -11.71 7.19
CA ALA A 166 -3.26 -11.18 7.47
C ALA A 166 -4.31 -11.75 6.48
N THR A 167 -5.59 -11.62 6.77
CA THR A 167 -6.64 -11.95 5.78
C THR A 167 -6.82 -10.85 4.74
N GLY A 168 -6.41 -9.61 5.03
CA GLY A 168 -6.63 -8.45 4.16
C GLY A 168 -8.08 -7.94 4.18
N ASP A 169 -8.84 -8.26 5.22
CA ASP A 169 -10.22 -7.80 5.41
C ASP A 169 -10.25 -6.38 6.04
N ALA A 170 -11.14 -5.52 5.58
CA ALA A 170 -11.26 -4.13 6.04
C ALA A 170 -11.63 -4.04 7.52
N ASP A 171 -12.47 -4.96 8.00
CA ASP A 171 -12.87 -5.04 9.41
C ASP A 171 -11.71 -5.50 10.32
N SER A 172 -10.62 -6.01 9.73
CA SER A 172 -9.41 -6.38 10.47
C SER A 172 -8.52 -5.17 10.77
N VAL A 173 -8.67 -4.06 10.05
CA VAL A 173 -7.79 -2.90 10.22
C VAL A 173 -8.01 -2.21 11.57
N GLY A 174 -6.90 -1.91 12.25
CA GLY A 174 -6.89 -1.36 13.61
C GLY A 174 -7.10 -2.42 14.69
N GLN A 175 -7.38 -3.67 14.31
CA GLN A 175 -7.50 -4.77 15.26
C GLN A 175 -6.13 -5.26 15.71
N THR A 176 -6.13 -6.03 16.80
CA THR A 176 -4.92 -6.63 17.36
C THR A 176 -5.14 -8.13 17.51
N GLU A 177 -4.19 -8.89 16.99
CA GLU A 177 -4.10 -10.33 17.14
C GLU A 177 -3.11 -10.66 18.26
N VAL A 178 -3.45 -11.63 19.12
CA VAL A 178 -2.60 -12.02 20.24
C VAL A 178 -2.44 -13.53 20.28
N PHE A 179 -1.20 -14.00 20.23
CA PHE A 179 -0.83 -15.39 20.44
C PHE A 179 -0.04 -15.53 21.73
N THR A 180 -0.43 -16.47 22.60
CA THR A 180 0.36 -16.83 23.77
C THR A 180 1.19 -18.07 23.46
N TYR A 181 2.50 -18.02 23.70
CA TYR A 181 3.41 -19.13 23.46
C TYR A 181 4.12 -19.56 24.73
N THR A 182 4.54 -20.82 24.77
CA THR A 182 5.36 -21.41 25.82
C THR A 182 6.74 -21.70 25.27
N ILE A 183 7.76 -21.23 25.99
CA ILE A 183 9.15 -21.58 25.76
C ILE A 183 9.59 -22.63 26.77
N THR A 184 10.55 -23.47 26.40
CA THR A 184 11.13 -24.52 27.24
C THR A 184 12.63 -24.56 27.05
N ASP A 185 13.39 -24.58 28.15
CA ASP A 185 14.85 -24.72 28.11
C ASP A 185 15.30 -26.18 28.10
N ALA A 186 16.62 -26.40 28.04
CA ALA A 186 17.23 -27.74 28.03
C ALA A 186 16.91 -28.59 29.29
N ASP A 187 16.66 -27.95 30.43
CA ASP A 187 16.37 -28.60 31.70
C ASP A 187 14.87 -28.92 31.87
N GLY A 188 14.03 -28.40 30.95
CA GLY A 188 12.59 -28.62 30.89
C GLY A 188 11.78 -27.56 31.65
N ASP A 189 12.42 -26.49 32.10
CA ASP A 189 11.73 -25.36 32.71
C ASP A 189 10.99 -24.56 31.64
N THR A 190 9.78 -24.08 31.98
CA THR A 190 8.88 -23.44 31.02
C THR A 190 8.49 -22.02 31.42
N ALA A 191 8.36 -21.13 30.44
CA ALA A 191 7.80 -19.79 30.62
C ALA A 191 6.78 -19.48 29.51
N THR A 192 5.86 -18.55 29.78
CA THR A 192 4.83 -18.11 28.82
C THR A 192 4.93 -16.63 28.54
N THR A 193 4.77 -16.25 27.28
CA THR A 193 4.84 -14.87 26.78
C THR A 193 3.91 -14.72 25.57
N THR A 194 3.80 -13.51 25.02
CA THR A 194 2.82 -13.15 23.99
C THR A 194 3.46 -12.53 22.77
N LEU A 195 3.09 -13.02 21.59
CA LEU A 195 3.29 -12.33 20.32
C LEU A 195 2.03 -11.50 20.02
N THR A 196 2.19 -10.18 19.93
CA THR A 196 1.11 -9.25 19.61
C THR A 196 1.33 -8.69 18.21
N ILE A 197 0.31 -8.76 17.36
CA ILE A 197 0.37 -8.29 15.98
C ILE A 197 -0.74 -7.25 15.78
N ASN A 198 -0.34 -6.04 15.38
CA ASN A 198 -1.25 -4.95 15.09
C ASN A 198 -1.55 -4.95 13.60
N ILE A 199 -2.83 -4.98 13.22
CA ILE A 199 -3.25 -5.01 11.82
C ILE A 199 -3.41 -3.58 11.33
N GLY A 200 -2.51 -3.16 10.43
CA GLY A 200 -2.52 -1.85 9.80
C GLY A 200 -3.14 -1.88 8.40
N LEU A 201 -3.26 -0.70 7.80
CA LEU A 201 -3.44 -0.58 6.36
C LEU A 201 -2.15 -1.02 5.67
N ALA A 202 -2.27 -1.54 4.45
CA ALA A 202 -1.13 -1.61 3.56
C ALA A 202 -0.70 -0.16 3.28
N ASP A 203 0.57 0.16 3.57
CA ASP A 203 1.12 1.42 3.09
C ASP A 203 1.11 1.32 1.56
N ASP A 204 0.29 2.16 0.95
CA ASP A 204 0.27 2.40 -0.48
C ASP A 204 1.60 3.08 -0.83
N THR A 205 2.67 2.30 -0.86
CA THR A 205 3.88 2.66 -1.59
C THR A 205 3.63 2.38 -3.06
N ASP A 206 2.54 2.94 -3.60
CA ASP A 206 2.48 3.18 -5.02
C ASP A 206 3.65 4.09 -5.37
N SER A 207 4.24 3.67 -6.46
CA SER A 207 5.38 4.14 -7.21
C SER A 207 5.30 5.58 -7.73
N ASP A 208 4.65 6.49 -7.01
CA ASP A 208 4.66 7.94 -7.26
C ASP A 208 5.83 8.64 -6.55
N ALA A 209 6.92 7.91 -6.28
CA ALA A 209 8.21 8.54 -6.02
C ALA A 209 8.69 9.22 -7.32
N ASP A 210 8.23 10.46 -7.52
CA ASP A 210 8.95 11.54 -8.15
C ASP A 210 9.98 11.08 -9.20
N SER A 211 9.48 10.58 -10.35
CA SER A 211 10.30 10.58 -11.57
C SER A 211 9.97 11.78 -12.47
N ASP A 212 9.47 12.87 -11.88
CA ASP A 212 9.86 14.20 -12.33
C ASP A 212 11.27 14.48 -11.78
N SER A 213 12.23 13.66 -12.21
CA SER A 213 13.58 14.14 -12.40
C SER A 213 13.54 15.10 -13.59
N ASP A 214 12.97 16.28 -13.38
CA ASP A 214 13.37 17.47 -14.13
C ASP A 214 14.79 17.79 -13.65
N SER A 215 15.72 16.94 -14.09
CA SER A 215 17.10 17.31 -14.27
C SER A 215 17.17 18.30 -15.43
N ASP A 216 16.61 19.50 -15.26
CA ASP A 216 17.02 20.67 -16.01
C ASP A 216 18.32 21.18 -15.39
N SER A 217 19.35 20.34 -15.52
CA SER A 217 20.73 20.79 -15.52
C SER A 217 21.15 21.08 -16.95
N ASP A 218 20.40 21.93 -17.66
CA ASP A 218 20.90 22.61 -18.85
C ASP A 218 21.65 23.87 -18.38
N SER A 219 22.81 23.61 -17.75
CA SER A 219 23.92 24.54 -17.76
C SER A 219 24.57 24.52 -19.15
N ASP A 220 23.84 24.97 -20.16
CA ASP A 220 24.42 25.40 -21.44
C ASP A 220 24.53 26.93 -21.43
N SER A 221 25.43 27.41 -20.57
CA SER A 221 26.00 28.74 -20.71
C SER A 221 27.00 28.69 -21.86
N ASP A 222 26.53 28.84 -23.10
CA ASP A 222 27.34 29.26 -24.25
C ASP A 222 26.41 29.75 -25.38
N SER A 223 26.08 31.04 -25.34
CA SER A 223 25.77 31.76 -26.57
C SER A 223 26.27 33.18 -26.46
N ASP A 224 27.44 33.40 -27.06
CA ASP A 224 28.04 34.68 -27.37
C ASP A 224 27.00 35.66 -27.90
N SER A 225 26.92 36.82 -27.24
CA SER A 225 26.48 38.05 -27.88
C SER A 225 27.40 39.17 -27.44
N ASP A 226 28.50 39.29 -28.17
CA ASP A 226 29.29 40.51 -28.29
C ASP A 226 28.36 41.69 -28.61
N SER A 227 28.36 42.72 -27.75
CA SER A 227 28.40 44.11 -28.19
C SER A 227 28.39 45.07 -26.99
N ASP A 228 29.54 45.72 -26.84
CA ASP A 228 29.73 47.14 -26.51
C ASP A 228 30.57 47.42 -25.26
N SER A 229 31.86 47.59 -25.55
CA SER A 229 32.64 48.79 -25.23
C SER A 229 32.21 49.59 -24.00
N ASP A 230 33.08 49.61 -22.99
CA ASP A 230 33.73 50.87 -22.64
C ASP A 230 35.10 50.60 -22.02
N SER A 231 36.09 51.18 -22.69
CA SER A 231 37.41 51.50 -22.21
C SER A 231 37.36 52.22 -20.87
N ASP A 232 38.19 51.83 -19.92
CA ASP A 232 39.03 52.79 -19.23
C ASP A 232 40.29 52.10 -18.68
N SER A 233 41.40 52.57 -19.22
CA SER A 233 42.75 52.51 -18.72
C SER A 233 42.82 52.89 -17.24
N ASP A 234 43.63 52.17 -16.46
CA ASP A 234 44.65 52.81 -15.65
C ASP A 234 45.81 51.85 -15.40
N SER A 235 46.92 52.21 -16.02
CA SER A 235 48.27 51.81 -15.73
C SER A 235 48.68 52.30 -14.35
N ASP A 236 49.20 51.41 -13.51
CA ASP A 236 50.25 51.78 -12.55
C ASP A 236 51.24 50.61 -12.41
N SER A 237 52.38 50.85 -13.03
CA SER A 237 53.69 50.27 -12.76
C SER A 237 54.09 50.49 -11.30
N ASP A 238 54.73 49.51 -10.67
CA ASP A 238 56.00 49.68 -9.96
C ASP A 238 56.65 48.32 -9.62
N SER A 239 57.68 48.03 -10.42
CA SER A 239 59.01 47.50 -10.09
C SER A 239 59.34 46.96 -8.68
N ASP A 240 59.98 45.79 -8.67
CA ASP A 240 61.29 45.44 -8.05
C ASP A 240 61.24 43.99 -7.53
N SER A 241 61.79 43.02 -8.26
CA SER A 241 63.15 42.48 -8.06
C SER A 241 63.48 42.17 -6.59
N ASP A 242 63.54 40.89 -6.22
CA ASP A 242 64.83 40.23 -6.05
C ASP A 242 64.69 38.72 -5.90
N SER A 243 65.60 38.06 -6.59
CA SER A 243 66.02 36.67 -6.52
C SER A 243 66.50 36.27 -5.13
N ASP A 244 66.36 34.97 -4.80
CA ASP A 244 67.45 34.05 -4.43
C ASP A 244 66.79 32.67 -4.16
N SER A 245 67.02 31.62 -4.96
CA SER A 245 68.12 30.63 -4.85
C SER A 245 68.42 30.25 -3.39
N ASP A 246 68.48 29.00 -2.94
CA ASP A 246 68.59 27.71 -3.57
C ASP A 246 68.13 26.64 -2.55
N SER A 247 67.90 25.45 -3.09
CA SER A 247 67.96 24.14 -2.44
C SER A 247 68.79 24.03 -1.17
N ASP A 248 68.30 23.27 -0.19
CA ASP A 248 69.04 22.09 0.29
C ASP A 248 68.07 21.09 0.92
N SER A 249 68.16 19.86 0.38
CA SER A 249 67.71 18.60 0.96
C SER A 249 68.37 18.35 2.31
N ASP A 250 67.67 17.69 3.23
CA ASP A 250 68.18 16.46 3.84
C ASP A 250 67.06 15.67 4.51
N SER A 251 66.94 14.43 4.05
CA SER A 251 66.32 13.31 4.72
C SER A 251 67.03 13.02 6.04
N ASP A 252 66.28 12.66 7.09
CA ASP A 252 66.62 11.49 7.90
C ASP A 252 65.39 10.99 8.67
N SER A 253 65.02 9.77 8.33
CA SER A 253 64.27 8.83 9.13
C SER A 253 65.09 8.45 10.37
N ASP A 254 64.45 8.36 11.54
CA ASP A 254 64.71 7.25 12.44
C ASP A 254 63.51 7.00 13.37
N SER A 255 63.15 5.73 13.39
CA SER A 255 62.23 5.04 14.28
C SER A 255 62.90 4.75 15.63
N ASP A 256 62.19 5.05 16.72
CA ASP A 256 61.74 4.08 17.74
C ASP A 256 60.84 4.78 18.77
#